data_AF-A0A537D8F2-F1
#
_entry.id   AF-A0A537D8F2-F1
#
_cell.length_a   1.000
_cell.length_b   1.000
_cell.length_c   1.000
_cell.angle_alpha   90.00
_cell.angle_beta   90.00
_cell.angle_gamma   90.00
#
_symmetry.space_group_name_H-M   'P 1'
#
loop_
_entity.id
_entity.type
_entity.pdbx_description
1 polymer ?
#
loop_
_entity_poly.entity_id
_entity_poly.type
_entity_poly.pdbx_seq_one_letter_code
_entity_poly.pdbx_strand_id
1 'polypeptide(L)'
;MNPRTGRILVSAFFILAFSIFNFATYMSTTSLQSTFALQPGLAYYLSTTRNPSDMISGQFQENTSMLVSFYILTSAQFAAHQANASFSDVYALTNVASGTVSFTVTTQDTYYLFFDHGSGLRNVAEIVNFQRSYTTHDNNRLLLGTLFLGLALADFYYAFRSSKREPLARPPPSIPWPGDSATTDSR
;
A
#
# COMPACT_ATOMS: atom_id res chain seq x y z
N MET A 1 -35.58 9.65 14.19
CA MET A 1 -34.46 10.21 13.38
C MET A 1 -35.02 10.78 12.09
N ASN A 2 -34.61 11.97 11.66
CA ASN A 2 -35.06 12.57 10.39
C ASN A 2 -34.59 11.68 9.22
N PRO A 3 -35.45 11.31 8.25
CA PRO A 3 -35.06 10.50 7.09
C PRO A 3 -33.90 11.11 6.29
N ARG A 4 -33.73 12.44 6.30
CA ARG A 4 -32.56 13.10 5.69
C ARG A 4 -31.26 12.78 6.43
N THR A 5 -31.26 12.87 7.76
CA THR A 5 -30.10 12.50 8.60
C THR A 5 -29.75 11.02 8.42
N GLY A 6 -30.76 10.15 8.36
CA GLY A 6 -30.54 8.72 8.11
C GLY A 6 -29.83 8.45 6.77
N ARG A 7 -30.24 9.12 5.69
CA ARG A 7 -29.59 8.98 4.38
C ARG A 7 -28.14 9.46 4.38
N ILE A 8 -27.85 10.58 5.06
CA ILE A 8 -26.49 11.11 5.18
C ILE A 8 -25.61 10.14 5.97
N LEU A 9 -26.11 9.55 7.06
CA LEU A 9 -25.36 8.56 7.83
C LEU A 9 -25.06 7.31 7.02
N VAL A 10 -26.03 6.80 6.25
CA VAL A 10 -25.79 5.65 5.35
C VAL A 10 -24.70 5.98 4.32
N SER A 11 -24.76 7.16 3.69
CA SER A 11 -23.69 7.65 2.80
C SER A 11 -22.33 7.68 3.49
N ALA A 12 -22.25 8.28 4.68
CA ALA A 12 -21.01 8.39 5.46
C ALA A 12 -20.38 7.02 5.73
N PHE A 13 -21.19 6.02 6.10
CA PHE A 13 -20.70 4.66 6.34
C PHE A 13 -20.19 3.98 5.06
N PHE A 14 -20.87 4.16 3.93
CA PHE A 14 -20.37 3.62 2.66
C PHE A 14 -19.04 4.26 2.25
N ILE A 15 -18.94 5.58 2.33
CA ILE A 15 -17.70 6.30 1.99
C ILE A 15 -16.57 5.88 2.94
N LEU A 16 -16.86 5.74 4.24
CA LEU A 16 -15.89 5.25 5.21
C LEU A 16 -15.42 3.83 4.87
N ALA A 17 -16.32 2.94 4.45
CA ALA A 17 -15.94 1.60 4.02
C ALA A 17 -14.99 1.63 2.81
N PHE A 18 -15.23 2.52 1.82
CA PHE A 18 -14.31 2.72 0.70
C PHE A 18 -12.95 3.27 1.15
N SER A 19 -12.92 4.21 2.10
CA SER A 19 -11.69 4.72 2.69
C SER A 19 -10.87 3.59 3.32
N ILE A 20 -11.51 2.79 4.19
CA ILE A 20 -10.89 1.64 4.85
C ILE A 20 -10.40 0.63 3.83
N PHE A 21 -11.20 0.31 2.80
CA PHE A 21 -10.77 -0.62 1.74
C PHE A 21 -9.49 -0.14 1.05
N ASN A 22 -9.40 1.14 0.71
CA ASN A 22 -8.21 1.71 0.08
C ASN A 22 -6.99 1.65 1.01
N PHE A 23 -7.12 2.00 2.28
CA PHE A 23 -6.04 1.85 3.26
C PHE A 23 -5.68 0.39 3.54
N ALA A 24 -6.63 -0.54 3.50
CA ALA A 24 -6.35 -1.96 3.72
C ALA A 24 -5.59 -2.59 2.55
N THR A 25 -5.64 -1.99 1.37
CA THR A 25 -5.08 -2.53 0.13
C THR A 25 -3.99 -1.66 -0.47
N TYR A 26 -3.52 -0.62 0.23
CA TYR A 26 -2.47 0.27 -0.25
C TYR A 26 -1.11 -0.42 -0.33
N MET A 27 -0.89 -1.47 0.46
CA MET A 27 0.29 -2.32 0.40
C MET A 27 -0.08 -3.68 -0.17
N SER A 28 0.82 -4.23 -0.98
CA SER A 28 0.76 -5.62 -1.41
C SER A 28 2.13 -6.23 -1.27
N THR A 29 2.19 -7.49 -0.81
CA THR A 29 3.43 -8.25 -0.72
C THR A 29 3.33 -9.49 -1.60
N THR A 30 4.30 -9.66 -2.50
CA THR A 30 4.45 -10.85 -3.34
C THR A 30 5.71 -11.60 -2.94
N SER A 31 5.58 -12.87 -2.61
CA SER A 31 6.71 -13.74 -2.23
C SER A 31 7.01 -14.75 -3.33
N LEU A 32 8.30 -14.98 -3.59
CA LEU A 32 8.81 -15.89 -4.59
C LEU A 32 9.98 -16.70 -4.00
N GLN A 33 10.12 -17.94 -4.45
CA GLN A 33 11.27 -18.77 -4.14
C GLN A 33 11.94 -19.23 -5.44
N SER A 34 13.26 -19.32 -5.43
CA SER A 34 14.03 -19.83 -6.55
C SER A 34 15.22 -20.63 -6.03
N THR A 35 15.54 -21.71 -6.74
CA THR A 35 16.78 -22.47 -6.54
C THR A 35 17.55 -22.42 -7.85
N PHE A 36 18.81 -22.03 -7.80
CA PHE A 36 19.66 -21.92 -8.99
C PHE A 36 21.08 -22.36 -8.66
N ALA A 37 21.82 -22.73 -9.71
CA ALA A 37 23.24 -23.00 -9.62
C ALA A 37 24.02 -21.82 -10.21
N LEU A 38 24.97 -21.29 -9.46
CA LEU A 38 26.03 -20.44 -10.00
C LEU A 38 27.00 -21.34 -10.74
N GLN A 39 27.05 -21.21 -12.07
CA GLN A 39 27.97 -22.02 -12.87
C GLN A 39 29.38 -21.41 -12.79
N PRO A 40 30.45 -22.21 -12.86
CA PRO A 40 31.82 -21.70 -12.81
C PRO A 40 32.06 -20.51 -13.74
N GLY A 41 32.48 -19.39 -13.17
CA GLY A 41 32.82 -18.17 -13.87
C GLY A 41 31.63 -17.29 -14.25
N LEU A 42 30.40 -17.71 -13.92
CA LEU A 42 29.16 -17.04 -14.27
C LEU A 42 28.40 -16.59 -13.02
N ALA A 43 27.87 -15.38 -13.09
CA ALA A 43 26.96 -14.85 -12.10
C ALA A 43 25.50 -15.19 -12.45
N TYR A 44 24.61 -15.07 -11.46
CA TYR A 44 23.16 -15.20 -11.65
C TYR A 44 22.46 -13.90 -11.25
N TYR A 45 21.42 -13.51 -11.98
CA TYR A 45 20.67 -12.31 -11.63
C TYR A 45 19.17 -12.44 -11.86
N LEU A 46 18.42 -11.66 -11.09
CA LEU A 46 16.98 -11.48 -11.22
C LEU A 46 16.68 -10.00 -11.30
N SER A 47 15.79 -9.59 -12.20
CA SER A 47 15.39 -8.18 -12.32
C SER A 47 13.99 -7.94 -11.75
N THR A 48 13.78 -6.73 -11.24
CA THR A 48 12.46 -6.27 -10.79
C THR A 48 12.35 -4.75 -10.89
N THR A 49 11.27 -4.26 -11.48
CA THR A 49 10.98 -2.82 -11.50
C THR A 49 10.24 -2.41 -10.23
N ARG A 50 10.71 -1.36 -9.58
CA ARG A 50 10.17 -0.89 -8.30
C ARG A 50 10.02 0.62 -8.25
N ASN A 51 9.03 1.06 -7.51
CA ASN A 51 8.78 2.47 -7.25
C ASN A 51 9.46 2.90 -5.94
N PRO A 52 9.66 4.20 -5.71
CA PRO A 52 10.13 4.71 -4.43
C PRO A 52 9.24 4.21 -3.29
N SER A 53 9.86 3.93 -2.14
CA SER A 53 9.24 3.34 -0.95
C SER A 53 8.86 1.86 -1.05
N ASP A 54 8.92 1.22 -2.21
CA ASP A 54 8.82 -0.25 -2.29
C ASP A 54 9.96 -0.92 -1.52
N MET A 55 9.74 -2.16 -1.08
CA MET A 55 10.73 -2.92 -0.32
C MET A 55 11.07 -4.23 -1.01
N ILE A 56 12.37 -4.56 -1.03
CA ILE A 56 12.91 -5.86 -1.40
C ILE A 56 13.40 -6.52 -0.12
N SER A 57 12.84 -7.66 0.24
CA SER A 57 13.31 -8.47 1.36
C SER A 57 13.54 -9.90 0.94
N GLY A 58 14.34 -10.64 1.69
CA GLY A 58 14.57 -12.05 1.39
C GLY A 58 15.60 -12.72 2.27
N GLN A 59 15.80 -13.99 2.02
CA GLN A 59 16.83 -14.80 2.64
C GLN A 59 17.39 -15.77 1.61
N PHE A 60 18.70 -15.91 1.57
CA PHE A 60 19.36 -16.91 0.75
C PHE A 60 20.24 -17.83 1.59
N GLN A 61 20.42 -19.05 1.08
CA GLN A 61 21.32 -20.04 1.63
C GLN A 61 21.96 -20.83 0.50
N GLU A 62 23.28 -20.99 0.59
CA GLU A 62 24.07 -21.89 -0.23
C GLU A 62 24.09 -23.28 0.43
N ASN A 63 23.89 -24.34 -0.36
CA ASN A 63 23.62 -25.69 0.14
C ASN A 63 24.87 -26.59 0.28
N THR A 64 26.03 -26.16 -0.19
CA THR A 64 27.30 -26.92 -0.20
C THR A 64 28.37 -26.35 0.74
N SER A 65 27.98 -25.43 1.63
CA SER A 65 28.88 -24.70 2.55
C SER A 65 29.91 -23.80 1.84
N MET A 66 29.62 -23.43 0.61
CA MET A 66 30.37 -22.45 -0.16
C MET A 66 29.91 -21.03 0.17
N LEU A 67 30.77 -20.06 -0.14
CA LEU A 67 30.48 -18.65 0.05
C LEU A 67 30.00 -18.06 -1.26
N VAL A 68 28.98 -17.21 -1.20
CA VAL A 68 28.50 -16.42 -2.32
C VAL A 68 28.48 -14.95 -1.94
N SER A 69 28.44 -14.09 -2.94
CA SER A 69 28.24 -12.66 -2.76
C SER A 69 26.91 -12.25 -3.39
N PHE A 70 26.11 -11.49 -2.65
CA PHE A 70 24.83 -10.97 -3.09
C PHE A 70 24.90 -9.45 -3.17
N TYR A 71 24.36 -8.89 -4.24
CA TYR A 71 24.29 -7.46 -4.48
C TYR A 71 22.91 -7.06 -4.97
N ILE A 72 22.50 -5.84 -4.65
CA ILE A 72 21.40 -5.16 -5.35
C ILE A 72 22.02 -4.02 -6.14
N LEU A 73 21.75 -4.03 -7.45
CA LEU A 73 22.25 -3.03 -8.39
C LEU A 73 21.07 -2.30 -9.04
N THR A 74 21.25 -1.01 -9.29
CA THR A 74 20.40 -0.23 -10.21
C THR A 74 20.66 -0.64 -11.66
N SER A 75 19.81 -0.22 -12.60
CA SER A 75 20.00 -0.50 -14.02
C SER A 75 21.32 0.06 -14.56
N ALA A 76 21.69 1.27 -14.14
CA ALA A 76 22.96 1.90 -14.50
C ALA A 76 24.17 1.15 -13.93
N GLN A 77 24.10 0.72 -12.66
CA GLN A 77 25.19 -0.05 -12.02
C GLN A 77 25.35 -1.44 -12.65
N PHE A 78 24.24 -2.10 -12.98
CA PHE A 78 24.27 -3.39 -13.68
C PHE A 78 24.83 -3.26 -15.11
N ALA A 79 24.50 -2.18 -15.82
CA ALA A 79 25.10 -1.89 -17.12
C ALA A 79 26.61 -1.63 -17.03
N ALA A 80 27.06 -0.90 -16.00
CA ALA A 80 28.49 -0.69 -15.74
C ALA A 80 29.23 -2.01 -15.46
N HIS A 81 28.63 -2.89 -14.66
CA HIS A 81 29.14 -4.23 -14.42
C HIS A 81 29.28 -5.04 -15.72
N GLN A 82 28.23 -5.06 -16.57
CA GLN A 82 28.28 -5.76 -17.86
C GLN A 82 29.35 -5.20 -18.81
N ALA A 83 29.65 -3.91 -18.72
CA ALA A 83 30.72 -3.26 -19.48
C ALA A 83 32.13 -3.55 -18.93
N ASN A 84 32.27 -4.42 -17.91
CA ASN A 84 33.50 -4.67 -17.16
C ASN A 84 34.11 -3.40 -16.55
N ALA A 85 33.29 -2.38 -16.30
CA ALA A 85 33.70 -1.21 -15.55
C ALA A 85 33.57 -1.49 -14.05
N SER A 86 34.34 -0.77 -13.24
CA SER A 86 34.10 -0.74 -11.80
C SER A 86 32.67 -0.26 -11.54
N PHE A 87 31.91 -1.04 -10.78
CA PHE A 87 30.56 -0.70 -10.40
C PHE A 87 30.48 -0.49 -8.89
N SER A 88 29.48 0.28 -8.48
CA SER A 88 29.03 0.39 -7.09
C SER A 88 27.73 -0.40 -6.94
N ASP A 89 27.43 -0.86 -5.75
CA ASP A 89 26.13 -1.42 -5.39
C ASP A 89 25.30 -0.47 -4.51
N VAL A 90 23.99 -0.71 -4.43
CA VAL A 90 23.12 -0.05 -3.44
C VAL A 90 22.96 -0.89 -2.18
N TYR A 91 23.36 -2.16 -2.23
CA TYR A 91 23.32 -3.10 -1.12
C TYR A 91 24.23 -4.29 -1.45
N ALA A 92 24.98 -4.78 -0.46
CA ALA A 92 25.81 -5.96 -0.61
C ALA A 92 25.86 -6.83 0.65
N LEU A 93 26.00 -8.13 0.43
CA LEU A 93 26.40 -9.14 1.40
C LEU A 93 27.46 -10.02 0.72
N THR A 94 28.73 -9.83 1.07
CA THR A 94 29.84 -10.47 0.37
C THR A 94 30.39 -11.65 1.14
N ASN A 95 30.75 -12.73 0.45
CA ASN A 95 31.44 -13.90 1.00
C ASN A 95 30.72 -14.55 2.19
N VAL A 96 29.43 -14.84 2.03
CA VAL A 96 28.62 -15.50 3.06
C VAL A 96 27.95 -16.76 2.50
N ALA A 97 27.78 -17.79 3.33
CA ALA A 97 27.05 -19.00 2.96
C ALA A 97 25.52 -18.80 3.05
N SER A 98 25.07 -17.81 3.80
CA SER A 98 23.66 -17.42 3.90
C SER A 98 23.53 -15.97 4.32
N GLY A 99 22.38 -15.36 4.04
CA GLY A 99 22.15 -13.95 4.36
C GLY A 99 20.68 -13.57 4.32
N THR A 100 20.33 -12.55 5.10
CA THR A 100 19.01 -11.90 5.06
C THR A 100 19.14 -10.54 4.39
N VAL A 101 18.20 -10.24 3.50
CA VAL A 101 18.14 -9.03 2.69
C VAL A 101 16.96 -8.19 3.14
N SER A 102 17.18 -6.90 3.32
CA SER A 102 16.16 -5.91 3.62
C SER A 102 16.59 -4.57 3.02
N PHE A 103 15.93 -4.16 1.94
CA PHE A 103 16.28 -2.98 1.17
C PHE A 103 15.03 -2.19 0.82
N THR A 104 15.06 -0.87 1.08
CA THR A 104 13.97 0.05 0.70
C THR A 104 14.41 0.86 -0.51
N VAL A 105 13.57 0.85 -1.54
CA VAL A 105 13.80 1.52 -2.81
C VAL A 105 13.64 3.03 -2.64
N THR A 106 14.63 3.80 -3.08
CA THR A 106 14.64 5.27 -2.97
C THR A 106 14.25 5.98 -4.25
N THR A 107 14.44 5.32 -5.40
CA THR A 107 14.21 5.88 -6.74
C THR A 107 13.53 4.85 -7.62
N GLN A 108 12.71 5.31 -8.57
CA GLN A 108 12.05 4.40 -9.51
C GLN A 108 13.09 3.87 -10.50
N ASP A 109 13.32 2.56 -10.51
CA ASP A 109 14.25 1.90 -11.43
C ASP A 109 13.97 0.39 -11.56
N THR A 110 14.66 -0.27 -12.48
CA THR A 110 14.82 -1.72 -12.50
C THR A 110 16.04 -2.12 -11.66
N TYR A 111 15.78 -2.83 -10.58
CA TYR A 111 16.78 -3.36 -9.68
C TYR A 111 17.16 -4.80 -10.05
N TYR A 112 18.46 -5.09 -9.98
CA TYR A 112 19.04 -6.39 -10.27
C TYR A 112 19.55 -7.01 -8.97
N LEU A 113 18.93 -8.12 -8.58
CA LEU A 113 19.37 -8.97 -7.48
C LEU A 113 20.42 -9.92 -8.04
N PHE A 114 21.69 -9.61 -7.77
CA PHE A 114 22.84 -10.20 -8.42
C PHE A 114 23.59 -11.10 -7.45
N PHE A 115 23.85 -12.34 -7.86
CA PHE A 115 24.61 -13.33 -7.12
C PHE A 115 25.91 -13.63 -7.87
N ASP A 116 27.02 -13.54 -7.17
CA ASP A 116 28.35 -13.85 -7.67
C ASP A 116 29.03 -14.87 -6.75
N HIS A 117 30.08 -15.48 -7.27
CA HIS A 117 30.93 -16.39 -6.53
C HIS A 117 31.56 -15.70 -5.32
N GLY A 118 31.80 -16.49 -4.26
CA GLY A 118 32.69 -16.07 -3.18
C GLY A 118 34.13 -15.94 -3.64
N SER A 119 34.93 -15.24 -2.86
CA SER A 119 36.35 -15.05 -3.09
C SER A 119 37.07 -16.39 -3.25
N GLY A 120 37.71 -16.60 -4.39
CA GLY A 120 38.43 -17.83 -4.71
C GLY A 120 37.56 -19.00 -5.18
N LEU A 121 36.24 -18.84 -5.25
CA LEU A 121 35.29 -19.89 -5.62
C LEU A 121 34.79 -19.82 -7.07
N ARG A 122 35.33 -18.89 -7.87
CA ARG A 122 34.92 -18.66 -9.27
C ARG A 122 34.95 -19.91 -10.17
N ASN A 123 35.71 -20.93 -9.82
CA ASN A 123 35.82 -22.17 -10.61
C ASN A 123 34.92 -23.31 -10.08
N VAL A 124 34.11 -23.06 -9.06
CA VAL A 124 33.24 -24.06 -8.44
C VAL A 124 31.78 -23.69 -8.71
N ALA A 125 30.91 -24.68 -8.72
CA ALA A 125 29.47 -24.46 -8.79
C ALA A 125 28.87 -24.40 -7.38
N GLU A 126 28.10 -23.36 -7.10
CA GLU A 126 27.35 -23.19 -5.84
C GLU A 126 25.84 -23.31 -6.09
N ILE A 127 25.12 -23.97 -5.20
CA ILE A 127 23.67 -24.11 -5.31
C ILE A 127 23.02 -23.22 -4.27
N VAL A 128 22.31 -22.20 -4.74
CA VAL A 128 21.68 -21.19 -3.89
C VAL A 128 20.17 -21.36 -3.90
N ASN A 129 19.58 -21.45 -2.71
CA ASN A 129 18.16 -21.25 -2.49
C ASN A 129 17.93 -19.79 -2.10
N PHE A 130 17.02 -19.11 -2.78
CA PHE A 130 16.67 -17.72 -2.50
C PHE A 130 15.16 -17.54 -2.38
N GLN A 131 14.72 -17.17 -1.19
CA GLN A 131 13.36 -16.74 -0.92
C GLN A 131 13.33 -15.22 -0.83
N ARG A 132 12.43 -14.58 -1.56
CA ARG A 132 12.34 -13.13 -1.62
C ARG A 132 10.90 -12.68 -1.58
N SER A 133 10.69 -11.50 -1.02
CA SER A 133 9.40 -10.83 -1.01
C SER A 133 9.56 -9.41 -1.50
N TYR A 134 8.53 -8.93 -2.18
CA TYR A 134 8.46 -7.58 -2.67
C TYR A 134 7.22 -6.91 -2.12
N THR A 135 7.40 -5.82 -1.40
CA THR A 135 6.29 -5.02 -0.88
C THR A 135 6.15 -3.77 -1.73
N THR A 136 5.00 -3.63 -2.37
CA THR A 136 4.67 -2.45 -3.20
C THR A 136 3.72 -1.52 -2.47
N HIS A 137 3.96 -0.21 -2.58
CA HIS A 137 3.08 0.82 -2.07
C HIS A 137 2.31 1.49 -3.22
N ASP A 138 0.99 1.38 -3.19
CA ASP A 138 0.09 2.06 -4.13
C ASP A 138 -0.34 3.41 -3.56
N ASN A 139 0.40 4.46 -3.94
CA ASN A 139 0.13 5.83 -3.52
C ASN A 139 -1.25 6.34 -3.96
N ASN A 140 -1.82 5.80 -5.05
CA ASN A 140 -3.15 6.19 -5.49
C ASN A 140 -4.21 5.68 -4.51
N ARG A 141 -4.05 4.45 -4.01
CA ARG A 141 -4.92 3.92 -2.95
C ARG A 141 -4.79 4.72 -1.67
N LEU A 142 -3.57 5.09 -1.27
CA LEU A 142 -3.38 5.94 -0.09
C LEU A 142 -4.11 7.29 -0.24
N LEU A 143 -3.97 7.93 -1.41
CA LEU A 143 -4.63 9.20 -1.72
C LEU A 143 -6.16 9.09 -1.74
N LEU A 144 -6.70 8.05 -2.39
CA LEU A 144 -8.14 7.77 -2.40
C LEU A 144 -8.67 7.46 -1.00
N GLY A 145 -7.91 6.71 -0.20
CA GLY A 145 -8.22 6.42 1.20
C GLY A 145 -8.39 7.71 2.01
N THR A 146 -7.43 8.63 1.90
CA THR A 146 -7.48 9.95 2.58
C THR A 146 -8.62 10.81 2.07
N LEU A 147 -8.87 10.84 0.75
CA LEU A 147 -9.97 11.60 0.17
C LEU A 147 -11.33 11.12 0.70
N PHE A 148 -11.58 9.81 0.65
CA PHE A 148 -12.83 9.24 1.15
C PHE A 148 -12.96 9.41 2.66
N LEU A 149 -11.86 9.36 3.42
CA LEU A 149 -11.91 9.65 4.86
C LEU A 149 -12.40 11.07 5.12
N GLY A 150 -11.86 12.06 4.40
CA GLY A 150 -12.29 13.45 4.51
C GLY A 150 -13.77 13.64 4.19
N LEU A 151 -14.27 13.00 3.13
CA LEU A 151 -15.68 13.05 2.74
C LEU A 151 -16.58 12.39 3.79
N ALA A 152 -16.21 11.23 4.33
CA ALA A 152 -16.98 10.55 5.38
C ALA A 152 -17.08 11.41 6.65
N LEU A 153 -15.97 12.04 7.07
CA LEU A 153 -15.96 12.94 8.23
C LEU A 153 -16.86 14.15 8.03
N ALA A 154 -16.88 14.72 6.82
CA ALA A 154 -17.79 15.82 6.47
C ALA A 154 -19.26 15.37 6.57
N ASP A 155 -19.63 14.22 6.01
CA ASP A 155 -20.99 13.69 6.08
C ASP A 155 -21.43 13.40 7.53
N PHE A 156 -20.55 12.80 8.35
CA PHE A 156 -20.82 12.62 9.78
C PHE A 156 -21.07 13.98 10.46
N TYR A 157 -20.21 14.96 10.23
CA TYR A 157 -20.36 16.30 10.78
C TYR A 157 -21.71 16.95 10.40
N TYR A 158 -22.13 16.85 9.12
CA TYR A 158 -23.42 17.36 8.67
C TYR A 158 -24.61 16.60 9.24
N ALA A 159 -24.53 15.27 9.40
CA ALA A 159 -25.56 14.47 10.04
C ALA A 159 -25.75 14.89 11.52
N PHE A 160 -24.66 15.09 12.26
CA PHE A 160 -24.73 15.58 13.64
C PHE A 160 -25.29 17.01 13.73
N ARG A 161 -24.88 17.92 12.83
CA ARG A 161 -25.39 19.30 12.83
C ARG A 161 -26.87 19.40 12.44
N SER A 162 -27.33 18.59 11.49
CA SER A 162 -28.74 18.56 11.07
C SER A 162 -29.65 18.00 12.15
N SER A 163 -29.16 17.09 13.01
CA SER A 163 -29.91 16.54 14.13
C SER A 163 -30.18 17.54 15.25
N LYS A 164 -29.37 18.61 15.37
CA LYS A 164 -29.54 19.66 16.39
C LYS A 164 -30.53 20.77 16.00
N ARG A 165 -31.07 20.76 14.77
CA ARG A 165 -32.07 21.73 14.32
C ARG A 165 -33.47 21.14 14.59
N GLU A 166 -34.03 21.39 15.77
CA GLU A 166 -35.44 21.07 16.03
C GLU A 166 -36.37 21.89 15.11
N PRO A 167 -37.50 21.33 14.66
CA PRO A 167 -38.53 22.11 13.98
C PRO A 167 -39.06 23.17 14.95
N LEU A 168 -39.09 24.43 14.53
CA LEU A 168 -39.85 25.47 15.23
C LEU A 168 -41.26 24.91 15.50
N ALA A 169 -41.65 24.89 16.78
CA ALA A 169 -42.99 24.46 17.19
C ALA A 169 -44.02 25.18 16.32
N ARG A 170 -44.90 24.42 15.67
CA ARG A 170 -46.00 24.97 14.87
C ARG A 170 -46.77 25.92 15.81
N PRO A 171 -47.04 27.18 15.42
CA PRO A 171 -47.83 28.07 16.26
C PRO A 171 -49.15 27.37 16.63
N PRO A 172 -49.62 27.51 17.87
CA PRO A 172 -50.85 26.85 18.31
C PRO A 172 -52.01 27.23 17.38
N PRO A 173 -52.94 26.30 17.10
CA PRO A 173 -54.12 26.61 16.30
C PRO A 173 -54.87 27.77 16.95
N SER A 174 -55.27 28.76 16.14
CA SER A 174 -56.09 29.88 16.59
C SER A 174 -57.40 29.35 17.17
N ILE A 175 -57.66 29.66 18.44
CA ILE A 175 -58.92 29.34 19.12
C ILE A 175 -60.03 30.17 18.44
N PRO A 176 -61.14 29.56 17.98
CA PRO A 176 -62.30 30.32 17.51
C PRO A 176 -62.85 31.17 18.65
N TRP A 177 -63.09 32.46 18.41
CA TRP A 177 -63.69 33.35 19.39
C TRP A 177 -65.12 32.88 19.74
N PRO A 178 -65.51 32.86 21.03
CA PRO A 178 -66.88 32.56 21.43
C PRO A 178 -67.77 33.74 21.07
N GLY A 179 -68.31 33.74 19.85
CA GLY A 179 -69.17 34.81 19.33
C GLY A 179 -70.00 34.44 18.11
N ASP A 180 -69.66 33.36 17.40
CA ASP A 180 -70.43 32.92 16.22
C ASP A 180 -71.64 32.07 16.61
N SER A 181 -72.55 32.66 17.40
CA SER A 181 -73.94 32.24 17.48
C SER A 181 -74.80 33.34 16.88
N ALA A 182 -74.78 33.45 15.55
CA ALA A 182 -75.73 34.26 14.81
C ALA A 182 -76.95 33.39 14.47
N THR A 183 -77.97 33.51 15.32
CA THR A 183 -79.40 33.64 14.96
C THR A 183 -79.70 33.49 13.47
N THR A 184 -80.55 32.53 13.10
CA THR A 184 -81.39 32.65 11.91
C THR A 184 -82.85 32.58 12.33
N ASP A 185 -83.48 33.73 12.10
CA ASP A 185 -84.86 34.10 12.36
C ASP A 185 -85.81 33.49 11.32
N SER A 186 -87.09 33.49 11.70
CA SER A 186 -88.33 33.07 11.05
C SER A 186 -88.43 32.99 9.52
N ARG A 187 -89.07 31.91 9.04
CA ARG A 187 -90.33 32.00 8.26
C ARG A 187 -91.11 30.70 8.32
#